data_AF-A0A9E3G3C9-F1
#
_entry.id   AF-A0A9E3G3C9-F1
#
_cell.length_a   1.000
_cell.length_b   1.000
_cell.length_c   1.000
_cell.angle_alpha   90.00
_cell.angle_beta   90.00
_cell.angle_gamma   90.00
#
_symmetry.space_group_name_H-M   'P 1'
#
loop_
_entity.id
_entity.type
_entity.pdbx_description
1 polymer ?
#
loop_
_entity_poly.entity_id
_entity_poly.type
_entity_poly.pdbx_seq_one_letter_code
_entity_poly.pdbx_strand_id
1 'polypeptide(L)'
;MARRVEREELSVPDFAPDICVEVQSPSDTPPKLREKAAAFFGVGVREVWVCDRKGKMRFYGPEGPLERSGLCPEFPDEIPAKFLR
;
A
#
# COMPACT_ATOMS: atom_id res chain seq x y z
N MET A 1 13.27 25.40 10.54
CA MET A 1 13.60 24.11 11.20
C MET A 1 12.38 23.21 11.08
N ALA A 2 12.42 22.18 10.23
CA ALA A 2 11.35 21.17 10.18
C ALA A 2 11.56 20.19 11.36
N ARG A 3 10.56 20.07 12.23
CA ARG A 3 10.58 19.15 13.37
C ARG A 3 10.52 17.73 12.81
N ARG A 4 11.64 17.00 12.85
CA ARG A 4 11.68 15.58 12.53
C ARG A 4 10.88 14.88 13.64
N VAL A 5 9.71 14.36 13.30
CA VAL A 5 8.95 13.50 14.22
C VAL A 5 9.82 12.27 14.46
N GLU A 6 10.19 12.03 15.72
CA GLU A 6 10.89 10.81 16.13
C GLU A 6 9.95 9.64 15.83
N ARG A 7 10.42 8.66 15.06
CA ARG A 7 9.61 7.48 14.72
C ARG A 7 9.43 6.67 16.00
N GLU A 8 8.22 6.66 16.56
CA GLU A 8 7.84 5.66 17.55
C GLU A 8 8.06 4.28 16.93
N GLU A 9 8.87 3.45 17.59
CA GLU A 9 9.02 2.03 17.26
C GLU A 9 7.70 1.33 17.60
N LEU A 10 6.74 1.39 16.67
CA LEU A 10 5.55 0.56 16.71
C LEU A 10 5.99 -0.90 16.61
N SER A 11 5.57 -1.72 17.57
CA SER A 11 5.77 -3.17 17.50
C SER A 11 5.10 -3.71 16.25
N VAL A 12 5.89 -4.33 15.36
CA VAL A 12 5.35 -4.99 14.16
C VAL A 12 4.49 -6.18 14.63
N PRO A 13 3.25 -6.32 14.15
CA PRO A 13 2.43 -7.49 14.45
C PRO A 13 3.15 -8.78 14.08
N ASP A 14 2.97 -9.84 14.88
CA ASP A 14 3.50 -11.19 14.61
C ASP A 14 2.63 -11.98 13.60
N PHE A 15 1.56 -11.36 13.11
CA PHE A 15 0.66 -11.88 12.10
C PHE A 15 0.62 -10.99 10.85
N ALA A 16 0.27 -11.57 9.71
CA ALA A 16 0.08 -10.81 8.48
C ALA A 16 -1.22 -9.99 8.54
N PRO A 17 -1.18 -8.69 8.21
CA PRO A 17 -2.39 -7.87 8.16
C PRO A 17 -3.30 -8.30 7.01
N ASP A 18 -4.61 -8.04 7.12
CA ASP A 18 -5.54 -8.26 6.00
C ASP A 18 -5.18 -7.40 4.77
N ILE A 19 -4.78 -6.14 5.01
CA ILE A 19 -4.44 -5.17 3.97
C ILE A 19 -3.03 -4.61 4.22
N CYS A 20 -2.19 -4.62 3.18
CA CYS A 20 -0.92 -3.89 3.16
C CYS A 20 -0.98 -2.76 2.12
N VAL A 21 -0.59 -1.54 2.51
CA VAL A 21 -0.60 -0.37 1.63
C VAL A 21 0.83 0.10 1.36
N GLU A 22 1.24 0.07 0.10
CA GLU A 22 2.53 0.59 -0.37
C GLU A 22 2.33 1.96 -1.03
N VAL A 23 3.01 2.98 -0.51
CA VAL A 23 3.00 4.33 -1.08
C VAL A 23 4.26 4.52 -1.93
N GLN A 24 4.08 4.76 -3.23
CA GLN A 24 5.19 4.83 -4.19
C GLN A 24 6.17 5.97 -3.83
N SER A 25 7.42 5.61 -3.58
CA SER A 25 8.50 6.59 -3.44
C SER A 25 9.05 7.04 -4.80
N PRO A 26 9.80 8.16 -4.88
CA PRO A 26 10.41 8.61 -6.14
C PRO A 26 11.35 7.60 -6.80
N SER A 27 11.92 6.66 -6.05
CA SER A 27 12.85 5.63 -6.54
C SER A 27 12.20 4.29 -6.85
N ASP A 28 10.90 4.11 -6.56
CA ASP A 28 10.20 2.87 -6.86
C ASP A 28 9.79 2.80 -8.33
N THR A 29 10.13 1.67 -8.96
CA THR A 29 9.71 1.33 -10.32
C THR A 29 8.51 0.37 -10.28
N PRO A 30 7.66 0.34 -11.33
CA PRO A 30 6.53 -0.58 -11.38
C PRO A 30 6.89 -2.06 -11.17
N PRO A 31 8.01 -2.61 -11.70
CA PRO A 31 8.44 -3.97 -11.39
C PRO A 31 8.69 -4.21 -9.90
N LYS A 32 9.38 -3.27 -9.24
CA LYS A 32 9.72 -3.37 -7.82
C LYS A 32 8.48 -3.35 -6.91
N LEU A 33 7.47 -2.56 -7.28
CA LEU A 33 6.18 -2.53 -6.58
C LEU A 33 5.42 -3.86 -6.72
N ARG A 34 5.50 -4.51 -7.89
CA ARG A 34 4.91 -5.85 -8.10
C ARG A 34 5.64 -6.93 -7.32
N GLU A 35 6.98 -6.89 -7.27
CA GLU A 35 7.77 -7.82 -6.48
C GLU A 35 7.44 -7.70 -4.98
N LYS A 36 7.34 -6.47 -4.46
CA LYS A 36 6.90 -6.22 -3.07
C LYS A 36 5.49 -6.77 -2.81
N ALA A 37 4.54 -6.52 -3.72
CA ALA A 37 3.18 -7.03 -3.58
C ALA A 37 3.13 -8.57 -3.53
N ALA A 38 3.88 -9.24 -4.42
CA ALA A 38 3.99 -10.70 -4.41
C ALA A 38 4.56 -11.25 -3.09
N ALA A 39 5.57 -10.59 -2.53
CA ALA A 39 6.15 -10.97 -1.23
C ALA A 39 5.13 -10.87 -0.09
N PHE A 40 4.25 -9.86 -0.09
CA PHE A 40 3.20 -9.71 0.92
C PHE A 40 2.15 -10.81 0.85
N PHE A 41 1.72 -11.22 -0.34
CA PHE A 41 0.81 -12.37 -0.47
C PHE A 41 1.46 -13.66 0.04
N GLY A 42 2.76 -13.84 -0.17
CA GLY A 42 3.51 -15.00 0.32
C GLY A 42 3.53 -15.17 1.85
N VAL A 43 3.27 -14.09 2.61
CA VAL A 43 3.18 -14.14 4.08
C VAL A 43 1.75 -14.13 4.62
N GLY A 44 0.74 -14.18 3.75
CA GLY A 44 -0.68 -14.29 4.15
C GLY A 44 -1.50 -13.00 4.13
N VAL A 45 -0.97 -11.91 3.56
CA VAL A 45 -1.75 -10.70 3.30
C VAL A 45 -2.86 -10.99 2.30
N ARG A 46 -4.08 -10.48 2.54
CA ARG A 46 -5.26 -10.76 1.69
C ARG A 46 -5.42 -9.74 0.57
N GLU A 47 -5.06 -8.49 0.80
CA GLU A 47 -5.01 -7.47 -0.24
C GLU A 47 -3.76 -6.59 -0.13
N VAL A 48 -3.18 -6.25 -1.28
CA VAL A 48 -2.09 -5.27 -1.37
C VAL A 48 -2.58 -4.09 -2.18
N TRP A 49 -2.41 -2.88 -1.65
CA TRP A 49 -2.80 -1.65 -2.31
C TRP A 49 -1.56 -0.84 -2.64
N VAL A 50 -1.52 -0.26 -3.84
CA VAL A 50 -0.43 0.62 -4.26
C VAL A 50 -0.99 2.00 -4.53
N CYS A 51 -0.56 2.99 -3.76
CA CYS A 51 -0.83 4.40 -4.02
C CYS A 51 0.33 4.98 -4.82
N ASP A 52 0.06 5.48 -6.03
CA ASP A 52 1.08 6.18 -6.79
C ASP A 52 1.26 7.64 -6.34
N ARG A 53 2.27 8.32 -6.89
CA ARG A 53 2.62 9.71 -6.53
C ARG A 53 1.54 10.74 -6.90
N LYS A 54 0.56 10.38 -7.72
CA LYS A 54 -0.60 11.22 -8.06
C LYS A 54 -1.81 10.89 -7.21
N GLY A 55 -1.71 9.87 -6.34
CA GLY A 55 -2.79 9.39 -5.50
C GLY A 55 -3.63 8.29 -6.12
N LYS A 56 -3.30 7.82 -7.33
CA LYS A 56 -4.08 6.74 -7.95
C LYS A 56 -3.86 5.46 -7.17
N MET A 57 -4.95 4.83 -6.76
CA MET A 57 -4.94 3.54 -6.08
C MET A 57 -5.01 2.41 -7.10
N ARG A 58 -4.23 1.37 -6.85
CA ARG A 58 -4.34 0.07 -7.51
C ARG A 58 -4.48 -1.01 -6.45
N PHE A 59 -5.48 -1.86 -6.61
CA PHE A 59 -5.79 -2.94 -5.68
C PHE A 59 -5.36 -4.27 -6.27
N TYR A 60 -4.85 -5.15 -5.43
CA TYR A 60 -4.43 -6.49 -5.79
C TYR A 60 -4.96 -7.47 -4.74
N GLY A 61 -5.54 -8.57 -5.20
CA GLY A 61 -5.79 -9.77 -4.42
C GLY A 61 -4.79 -10.87 -4.79
N PRO A 62 -4.88 -12.06 -4.14
CA PRO A 62 -3.98 -13.17 -4.40
C PRO A 62 -4.02 -13.68 -5.85
N GLU A 63 -5.15 -13.46 -6.54
CA GLU A 63 -5.38 -13.86 -7.93
C GLU A 63 -4.96 -12.79 -8.95
N GLY A 64 -4.59 -11.59 -8.50
CA GLY A 64 -4.14 -10.50 -9.37
C GLY A 64 -4.83 -9.16 -9.12
N PRO A 65 -4.82 -8.25 -10.11
CA PRO A 65 -5.42 -6.91 -10.00
C PRO A 65 -6.93 -6.96 -9.77
N LEU A 66 -7.43 -6.04 -8.95
CA LEU A 66 -8.86 -5.86 -8.68
C LEU A 66 -9.31 -4.47 -9.16
N GLU A 67 -10.56 -4.36 -9.60
CA GLU A 67 -11.16 -3.06 -9.95
C GLU A 67 -11.34 -2.16 -8.73
N ARG A 68 -11.61 -2.76 -7.57
CA ARG A 68 -11.81 -2.11 -6.27
C ARG A 68 -11.40 -3.08 -5.16
N SER A 69 -11.16 -2.57 -3.96
CA SER A 69 -10.91 -3.45 -2.81
C SER A 69 -12.15 -4.34 -2.54
N GLY A 70 -11.92 -5.63 -2.30
CA GLY A 70 -12.94 -6.56 -1.85
C GLY A 70 -13.22 -6.43 -0.35
N LEU A 71 -12.23 -6.04 0.45
CA LEU A 71 -12.34 -5.82 1.89
C LEU A 71 -12.88 -4.44 2.27
N CYS A 72 -12.61 -3.42 1.47
CA CYS A 72 -13.07 -2.05 1.67
C CYS A 72 -13.62 -1.46 0.35
N PRO A 73 -14.81 -1.90 -0.11
CA PRO A 73 -15.34 -1.51 -1.43
C PRO A 73 -15.62 -0.01 -1.60
N GLU A 74 -15.80 0.73 -0.50
CA GLU A 74 -16.03 2.17 -0.48
C GLU A 74 -14.73 3.00 -0.47
N PHE A 75 -13.56 2.35 -0.37
CA PHE A 75 -12.29 3.06 -0.41
C PHE A 75 -12.11 3.69 -1.80
N PRO A 76 -11.70 4.97 -1.89
CA PRO A 76 -11.61 5.66 -3.17
C PRO A 76 -10.50 5.08 -4.04
N ASP A 77 -10.69 5.16 -5.36
CA ASP A 77 -9.69 4.78 -6.35
C ASP A 77 -8.63 5.88 -6.58
N GLU A 78 -8.79 7.04 -5.95
CA GLU A 78 -7.85 8.16 -5.96
C GLU A 78 -7.84 8.91 -4.62
N ILE A 79 -6.65 9.14 -4.07
CA ILE A 79 -6.42 9.96 -2.88
C ILE A 79 -6.08 11.39 -3.31
N PRO A 80 -6.80 12.41 -2.79
CA PRO A 80 -6.51 13.80 -3.12
C PRO A 80 -5.06 14.18 -2.81
N ALA A 81 -4.39 14.86 -3.76
CA ALA A 81 -2.97 15.24 -3.64
C ALA A 81 -2.62 16.05 -2.38
N LYS A 82 -3.60 16.69 -1.74
CA LYS A 82 -3.42 17.39 -0.45
C LYS A 82 -2.98 16.46 0.70
N PHE A 83 -3.22 15.15 0.58
CA PHE A 83 -2.86 14.15 1.58
C PHE A 83 -1.53 13.44 1.29
N LEU A 84 -0.87 13.73 0.16
CA LEU A 84 0.38 13.05 -0.27
C LEU A 84 1.65 13.81 0.14
N ARG A 85 1.62 14.55 1.26
CA ARG A 85 2.69 15.46 1.70
C ARG A 85 3.37 15.01 2.98
#